data_AF-A0A7Z1GSX0-F1
#
_entry.id   AF-A0A7Z1GSX0-F1
#
_cell.length_a   1.000
_cell.length_b   1.000
_cell.length_c   1.000
_cell.angle_alpha   90.00
_cell.angle_beta   90.00
_cell.angle_gamma   90.00
#
_symmetry.space_group_name_H-M   'P 1'
#
loop_
_entity.id
_entity.type
_entity.pdbx_description
1 polymer ?
#
loop_
_entity_poly.entity_id
_entity_poly.type
_entity_poly.pdbx_seq_one_letter_code
_entity_poly.pdbx_strand_id
1 'polypeptide(L)'
;MGKRKTAWPTDREIRLRFILFAVIDAASVHGVPSELLLPAHKLLRDSPTEAQLLAALGEILATDEMHGFRLPPGSEADELMQSLEKPDG
;
A
#
# COMPACT_ATOMS: atom_id res chain seq x y z
N MET A 1 -19.65 -28.04 2.19
CA MET A 1 -19.00 -26.95 1.42
C MET A 1 -19.34 -25.63 2.07
N GLY A 2 -18.42 -25.06 2.86
CA GLY A 2 -18.66 -23.84 3.63
C GLY A 2 -18.69 -22.62 2.69
N LYS A 3 -19.81 -21.88 2.72
CA LYS A 3 -19.92 -20.61 1.99
C LYS A 3 -18.81 -19.69 2.50
N ARG A 4 -17.84 -19.35 1.65
CA ARG A 4 -16.89 -18.27 1.92
C ARG A 4 -17.73 -17.01 2.07
N LYS A 5 -17.88 -16.52 3.29
CA LYS A 5 -18.42 -15.18 3.53
C LYS A 5 -17.56 -14.23 2.72
N THR A 6 -18.15 -13.53 1.75
CA THR A 6 -17.52 -12.35 1.16
C THR A 6 -17.40 -11.33 2.27
N ALA A 7 -16.27 -11.36 2.98
CA ALA A 7 -15.90 -10.31 3.90
C ALA A 7 -15.66 -9.06 3.05
N TRP A 8 -16.49 -8.05 3.28
CA TRP A 8 -16.30 -6.76 2.64
C TRP A 8 -15.01 -6.13 3.17
N PRO A 9 -14.18 -5.53 2.30
CA PRO A 9 -13.02 -4.80 2.76
C PRO A 9 -13.47 -3.66 3.67
N THR A 10 -12.73 -3.46 4.74
CA THR A 10 -12.87 -2.32 5.64
C THR A 10 -12.52 -1.02 4.92
N ASP A 11 -13.02 0.11 5.43
CA ASP A 11 -12.64 1.44 4.92
C ASP A 11 -11.11 1.61 4.86
N ARG A 12 -10.41 1.07 5.87
CA ARG A 12 -8.96 1.06 5.97
C ARG A 12 -8.28 0.29 4.84
N GLU A 13 -8.76 -0.92 4.55
CA GLU A 13 -8.26 -1.73 3.43
C GLU A 13 -8.54 -1.07 2.08
N ILE A 14 -9.69 -0.40 1.93
CA ILE A 14 -10.02 0.35 0.72
C ILE A 14 -9.01 1.50 0.54
N ARG A 15 -8.78 2.32 1.57
CA ARG A 15 -7.81 3.42 1.50
C ARG A 15 -6.40 2.93 1.22
N LEU A 16 -5.94 1.88 1.89
CA LEU A 16 -4.61 1.30 1.66
C LEU A 16 -4.43 0.80 0.22
N ARG A 17 -5.48 0.29 -0.43
CA ARG A 17 -5.42 -0.07 -1.85
C ARG A 17 -5.23 1.15 -2.75
N PHE A 18 -5.93 2.26 -2.47
CA PHE A 18 -5.72 3.50 -3.21
C PHE A 18 -4.32 4.07 -3.01
N ILE A 19 -3.81 4.03 -1.78
CA ILE A 19 -2.45 4.49 -1.45
C ILE A 19 -1.42 3.62 -2.16
N LEU A 20 -1.55 2.29 -2.08
CA LEU A 20 -0.64 1.37 -2.78
C LEU A 20 -0.68 1.58 -4.29
N PHE A 21 -1.86 1.82 -4.89
CA PHE A 21 -1.95 2.15 -6.31
C PHE A 21 -1.20 3.45 -6.66
N ALA A 22 -1.39 4.51 -5.88
CA ALA A 22 -0.71 5.79 -6.10
C ALA A 22 0.81 5.68 -5.91
N VAL A 23 1.25 4.89 -4.92
CA VAL A 23 2.68 4.62 -4.67
C VAL A 23 3.28 3.80 -5.80
N ILE A 24 2.58 2.80 -6.34
CA ILE A 24 3.04 2.03 -7.52
C ILE A 24 3.21 2.95 -8.73
N ASP A 25 2.27 3.86 -8.98
CA ASP A 25 2.34 4.82 -10.09
C ASP A 25 3.55 5.75 -9.93
N ALA A 26 3.72 6.35 -8.74
CA ALA A 26 4.88 7.17 -8.44
C ALA A 26 6.20 6.39 -8.58
N ALA A 27 6.29 5.21 -7.95
CA ALA A 27 7.47 4.36 -8.00
C ALA A 27 7.85 3.97 -9.44
N SER A 28 6.85 3.75 -10.31
CA SER A 28 7.09 3.51 -11.73
C SER A 28 7.73 4.71 -12.44
N VAL A 29 7.40 5.94 -12.05
CA VAL A 29 8.02 7.17 -12.57
C VAL A 29 9.43 7.37 -11.99
N HIS A 30 9.64 6.99 -10.73
CA HIS A 30 10.93 7.05 -10.05
C HIS A 30 11.92 5.97 -10.52
N GLY A 31 11.48 4.99 -11.32
CA GLY A 31 12.33 3.96 -11.91
C GLY A 31 12.49 2.70 -11.07
N VAL A 32 11.63 2.50 -10.05
CA VAL A 32 11.61 1.27 -9.25
C VAL A 32 11.43 0.06 -10.17
N PRO A 33 12.21 -1.01 -10.00
CA PRO A 33 12.20 -2.14 -10.92
C PRO A 33 10.85 -2.85 -10.92
N SER A 34 10.40 -3.22 -12.12
CA SER A 34 9.10 -3.87 -12.33
C SER A 34 8.95 -5.20 -11.60
N GLU A 35 10.06 -5.88 -11.26
CA GLU A 35 10.04 -7.10 -10.44
C GLU A 35 9.42 -6.89 -9.05
N LEU A 36 9.48 -5.65 -8.54
CA LEU A 36 8.92 -5.27 -7.26
C LEU A 36 7.51 -4.65 -7.41
N LEU A 37 7.28 -3.89 -8.50
CA LEU A 37 5.97 -3.25 -8.76
C LEU A 37 4.90 -4.24 -9.25
N LEU A 38 5.26 -5.24 -10.06
CA LEU A 38 4.29 -6.18 -10.64
C LEU A 38 3.61 -7.06 -9.56
N PRO A 39 4.32 -7.61 -8.56
CA PRO A 39 3.68 -8.31 -7.44
C PRO A 39 2.74 -7.41 -6.63
N ALA A 40 3.14 -6.17 -6.35
CA ALA A 40 2.32 -5.21 -5.62
C ALA A 40 1.05 -4.82 -6.41
N HIS A 41 1.18 -4.64 -7.73
CA HIS A 41 0.02 -4.39 -8.59
C HIS A 41 -0.89 -5.61 -8.71
N LYS A 42 -0.33 -6.84 -8.69
CA LYS A 42 -1.12 -8.07 -8.67
C LYS A 42 -1.91 -8.19 -7.37
N LEU A 43 -1.28 -7.86 -6.23
CA LEU A 43 -1.90 -7.88 -4.90
C LEU A 43 -3.21 -7.07 -4.87
N LEU A 44 -3.26 -5.92 -5.54
CA LEU A 44 -4.46 -5.08 -5.64
C LEU A 44 -5.64 -5.75 -6.36
N ARG A 45 -5.40 -6.71 -7.26
CA ARG A 45 -6.46 -7.41 -8.00
C ARG A 45 -7.14 -8.52 -7.18
N ASP A 46 -6.47 -9.00 -6.14
CA ASP A 46 -7.00 -10.02 -5.25
C ASP A 46 -7.83 -9.39 -4.11
N SER A 47 -7.92 -10.06 -2.96
CA SER A 47 -8.50 -9.48 -1.73
C SER A 47 -7.41 -9.38 -0.66
N PRO A 48 -6.46 -8.44 -0.82
CA PRO A 48 -5.36 -8.32 0.11
C PRO A 48 -5.84 -7.84 1.46
N THR A 49 -5.22 -8.38 2.50
CA THR A 49 -5.40 -7.89 3.86
C THR A 49 -4.60 -6.62 4.08
N GLU A 50 -4.96 -5.86 5.10
CA GLU A 50 -4.21 -4.70 5.56
C GLU A 50 -2.71 -4.98 5.70
N ALA A 51 -2.32 -6.08 6.37
CA ALA A 51 -0.91 -6.42 6.59
C ALA A 51 -0.16 -6.65 5.26
N GLN A 52 -0.81 -7.23 4.25
CA GLN A 52 -0.21 -7.42 2.93
C GLN A 52 -0.02 -6.10 2.19
N LEU A 53 -0.98 -5.17 2.30
CA LEU A 53 -0.89 -3.84 1.71
C LEU A 53 0.25 -3.04 2.35
N LEU A 54 0.38 -3.10 3.67
CA LEU A 54 1.46 -2.43 4.41
C LEU A 54 2.83 -3.01 4.08
N ALA A 55 2.94 -4.33 3.99
CA ALA A 55 4.19 -4.99 3.60
C ALA A 55 4.64 -4.53 2.21
N ALA A 56 3.73 -4.56 1.21
CA ALA A 56 4.04 -4.12 -0.14
C ALA A 56 4.40 -2.63 -0.20
N LEU A 57 3.69 -1.77 0.54
CA LEU A 57 4.04 -0.35 0.68
C LEU A 57 5.45 -0.17 1.26
N GLY A 58 5.77 -0.89 2.34
CA GLY A 58 7.09 -0.84 2.96
C GLY A 58 8.20 -1.31 2.03
N GLU A 59 7.99 -2.39 1.28
CA GLU A 59 8.96 -2.91 0.30
C GLU A 59 9.24 -1.89 -0.81
N ILE A 60 8.21 -1.22 -1.35
CA ILE A 60 8.40 -0.18 -2.38
C ILE A 60 9.10 1.04 -1.80
N LEU A 61 8.65 1.54 -0.64
CA LEU A 61 9.19 2.75 -0.02
C LEU A 61 10.62 2.57 0.51
N ALA A 62 11.05 1.33 0.77
CA ALA A 62 12.41 1.02 1.21
C ALA A 62 13.44 0.96 0.07
N THR A 63 13.00 1.09 -1.20
CA THR A 63 13.91 1.14 -2.35
C THR A 63 14.69 2.47 -2.42
N ASP A 64 15.89 2.44 -3.00
CA ASP A 64 16.76 3.62 -3.12
C ASP A 64 16.14 4.67 -4.06
N GLU A 65 15.43 4.21 -5.09
CA GLU A 65 14.70 5.03 -6.05
C GLU A 65 13.59 5.87 -5.38
N MET A 66 13.05 5.37 -4.26
CA MET A 66 12.06 6.05 -3.44
C MET A 66 12.69 6.87 -2.31
N HIS A 67 14.01 6.98 -2.25
CA HIS A 67 14.68 7.81 -1.25
C HIS A 67 14.28 9.28 -1.41
N GLY A 68 13.77 9.86 -0.32
CA GLY A 68 13.25 11.24 -0.32
C GLY A 68 11.83 11.37 -0.85
N PHE A 69 11.20 10.29 -1.35
CA PHE A 69 9.77 10.28 -1.61
C PHE A 69 9.01 10.49 -0.30
N ARG A 70 8.03 11.38 -0.33
CA ARG A 70 7.06 11.55 0.74
C ARG A 70 5.67 11.66 0.16
N LEU A 71 4.71 11.07 0.85
CA LEU A 71 3.31 11.36 0.61
C LEU A 71 3.07 12.86 0.86
N PRO A 72 2.15 13.50 0.13
CA PRO A 72 1.85 14.90 0.34
C PRO A 72 1.46 15.13 1.80
N PRO A 73 2.13 16.05 2.52
CA PRO A 73 1.85 16.27 3.93
C PRO A 73 0.42 16.75 4.14
N GLY A 74 -0.29 16.15 5.10
CA GLY A 74 -1.71 16.41 5.34
C GLY A 74 -2.66 15.80 4.31
N SER A 75 -2.18 14.92 3.42
CA SER A 75 -3.05 14.05 2.64
C SER A 75 -3.58 12.90 3.50
N GLU A 76 -4.72 12.32 3.11
CA GLU A 76 -5.26 11.12 3.78
C GLU A 76 -4.24 9.96 3.82
N ALA A 77 -3.35 9.88 2.83
CA ALA A 77 -2.29 8.88 2.80
C ALA A 77 -1.23 9.13 3.88
N ASP A 78 -0.81 10.38 4.04
CA ASP A 78 0.12 10.81 5.10
C ASP A 78 -0.50 10.60 6.49
N GLU A 79 -1.75 11.01 6.69
CA GLU A 79 -2.48 10.79 7.96
C GLU A 79 -2.62 9.30 8.30
N LEU A 80 -2.95 8.47 7.31
CA LEU A 80 -3.08 7.02 7.52
C LEU A 80 -1.75 6.38 7.87
N MET A 81 -0.66 6.74 7.16
CA MET A 81 0.69 6.23 7.44
C MET A 81 1.17 6.68 8.83
N GLN A 82 0.92 7.93 9.23
CA GLN A 82 1.23 8.38 10.59
C GLN A 82 0.40 7.67 11.67
N SER A 83 -0.85 7.33 11.37
CA SER A 83 -1.70 6.55 12.27
C SER A 83 -1.23 5.09 12.39
N LEU A 84 -0.51 4.56 11.39
CA LEU A 84 0.06 3.21 11.38
C LEU A 84 1.39 3.12 12.14
N GLU A 85 2.21 4.19 12.06
CA GLU A 85 3.50 4.28 12.76
C GLU A 85 3.35 4.49 14.28
N LYS A 86 2.17 4.90 14.74
CA LYS A 86 1.81 4.86 16.16
C LYS A 86 1.34 3.44 16.48
N PRO A 87 2.17 2.57 17.08
CA PRO A 87 1.61 1.39 17.72
C PRO A 87 0.57 1.88 18.73
N ASP A 88 -0.62 1.29 18.70
CA ASP A 88 -1.54 1.38 19.84
C ASP A 88 -0.71 1.08 21.09
N GLY A 89 -0.58 2.09 21.97
CA GLY A 89 0.28 2.04 23.14
C GLY A 89 -0.17 1.01 24.17
#